data_AF-A0A0R1QE22-F1
#
_entry.id   AF-A0A0R1QE22-F1
#
_cell.length_a   1.000
_cell.length_b   1.000
_cell.length_c   1.000
_cell.angle_alpha   90.00
_cell.angle_beta   90.00
_cell.angle_gamma   90.00
#
_symmetry.space_group_name_H-M   'P 1'
#
loop_
_entity.id
_entity.type
_entity.pdbx_description
1 polymer ?
#
loop_
_entity_poly.entity_id
_entity_poly.type
_entity_poly.pdbx_seq_one_letter_code
_entity_poly.pdbx_strand_id
1 'polypeptide(L)'
;MIVVGHAIAKMGSIGTFLYGFLLRLLGAVGLHHTIYPLFWYTSLGGTASVAGHTVVGAQNIFFAQLADPNHVGLFTYGTRFFAGRFATMMFGLPAAALAMYRSLPKKNRKKNGGLYLSGGLTSFLTGITEPLEYTFLFVAPWLYVIHAFLDGLSFFFADIMNIRIGNSFSGGLIDYLLFGVLQGKDKTNWPTVLWFGLIWAVVYYVVFRFCITKFHVAIPGMEDDDSDSNAPSESKADKNSSLHAQSQQIIDALGGSENIQSVEACATRLRIAVDDNTKVDKQVLKDLGATAVLDVSGGLQAVYGGKADLYSQEINGILGTDE
;
A
#
# COMPACT_ATOMS: atom_id res chain seq x y z
N MET A 1 18.92 11.83 -14.18
CA MET A 1 17.52 11.46 -14.50
C MET A 1 17.30 11.36 -16.01
N ILE A 2 17.41 12.45 -16.77
CA ILE A 2 17.10 12.47 -18.22
C ILE A 2 17.96 11.50 -19.05
N VAL A 3 19.28 11.43 -18.83
CA VAL A 3 20.18 10.51 -19.55
C VAL A 3 19.82 9.03 -19.30
N VAL A 4 19.55 8.68 -18.05
CA VAL A 4 19.13 7.32 -17.65
C VAL A 4 17.77 6.97 -18.26
N GLY A 5 16.83 7.93 -18.28
CA GLY A 5 15.53 7.75 -18.93
C GLY A 5 15.65 7.45 -20.43
N HIS A 6 16.53 8.15 -21.14
CA HIS A 6 16.78 7.90 -22.57
C HIS A 6 17.41 6.53 -22.82
N ALA A 7 18.33 6.08 -21.95
CA ALA A 7 18.91 4.75 -22.03
C ALA A 7 17.82 3.68 -21.86
N ILE A 8 16.99 3.80 -20.81
CA ILE A 8 15.85 2.90 -20.55
C ILE A 8 14.89 2.87 -21.76
N ALA A 9 14.55 4.01 -22.33
CA ALA A 9 13.64 4.07 -23.48
C ALA A 9 14.18 3.27 -24.69
N LYS A 10 15.50 3.34 -24.96
CA LYS A 10 16.14 2.67 -26.11
C LYS A 10 16.37 1.17 -25.95
N MET A 11 16.28 0.62 -24.74
CA MET A 11 16.59 -0.79 -24.44
C MET A 11 15.46 -1.79 -24.78
N GLY A 12 14.43 -1.39 -25.52
CA GLY A 12 13.30 -2.28 -25.83
C GLY A 12 12.64 -2.82 -24.57
N SER A 13 12.27 -4.10 -24.55
CA SER A 13 11.61 -4.73 -23.41
C SER A 13 12.48 -4.80 -22.14
N ILE A 14 13.81 -4.89 -22.28
CA ILE A 14 14.73 -4.78 -21.13
C ILE A 14 14.63 -3.39 -20.48
N GLY A 15 14.43 -2.36 -21.29
CA GLY A 15 14.09 -1.03 -20.80
C GLY A 15 12.79 -1.02 -20.00
N THR A 16 11.76 -1.69 -20.51
CA THR A 16 10.47 -1.83 -19.82
C THR A 16 10.63 -2.53 -18.46
N PHE A 17 11.47 -3.58 -18.39
CA PHE A 17 11.86 -4.21 -17.12
C PHE A 17 12.45 -3.21 -16.13
N LEU A 18 13.50 -2.50 -16.55
CA LEU A 18 14.21 -1.55 -15.69
C LEU A 18 13.29 -0.43 -15.21
N TYR A 19 12.42 0.05 -16.09
CA TYR A 19 11.39 1.03 -15.73
C TYR A 19 10.49 0.50 -14.62
N GLY A 20 9.88 -0.68 -14.79
CA GLY A 20 8.97 -1.26 -13.78
C GLY A 20 9.68 -1.53 -12.45
N PHE A 21 10.90 -2.09 -12.51
CA PHE A 21 11.72 -2.36 -11.33
C PHE A 21 12.04 -1.09 -10.54
N LEU A 22 12.57 -0.06 -11.21
CA LEU A 22 12.94 1.20 -10.58
C LEU A 22 11.72 1.98 -10.08
N LEU A 23 10.63 1.96 -10.86
CA LEU A 23 9.36 2.57 -10.46
C LEU A 23 8.88 1.98 -9.14
N ARG A 24 8.93 0.65 -8.99
CA ARG A 24 8.54 -0.01 -7.75
C ARG A 24 9.53 0.28 -6.62
N LEU A 25 10.84 0.21 -6.85
CA LEU A 25 11.83 0.54 -5.81
C LEU A 25 11.65 1.96 -5.26
N LEU A 26 11.39 2.94 -6.13
CA LEU A 26 11.12 4.32 -5.73
C LEU A 26 9.74 4.50 -5.10
N GLY A 27 8.84 3.53 -5.30
CA GLY A 27 7.57 3.37 -4.59
C GLY A 27 7.75 3.39 -3.08
N ALA A 28 8.74 2.64 -2.57
CA ALA A 28 9.03 2.53 -1.15
C ALA A 28 9.28 3.88 -0.43
N VAL A 29 9.72 4.90 -1.16
CA VAL A 29 10.07 6.21 -0.64
C VAL A 29 9.26 7.35 -1.27
N GLY A 30 8.17 7.03 -2.00
CA GLY A 30 7.29 8.01 -2.64
C GLY A 30 7.89 8.74 -3.85
N LEU A 31 9.13 8.43 -4.24
CA LEU A 31 9.81 9.11 -5.36
C LEU A 31 9.32 8.66 -6.75
N HIS A 32 8.49 7.62 -6.83
CA HIS A 32 7.94 7.12 -8.08
C HIS A 32 7.10 8.18 -8.84
N HIS A 33 6.47 9.13 -8.11
CA HIS A 33 5.79 10.30 -8.68
C HIS A 33 6.71 11.26 -9.43
N THR A 34 8.03 11.14 -9.30
CA THR A 34 9.00 11.94 -10.07
C THR A 34 9.43 11.24 -11.36
N ILE A 35 9.24 9.92 -11.47
CA ILE A 35 9.75 9.12 -12.59
C ILE A 35 8.69 8.87 -13.65
N TYR A 36 7.51 8.38 -13.27
CA TYR A 36 6.50 8.03 -14.28
C TYR A 36 6.07 9.23 -15.14
N PRO A 37 5.95 10.49 -14.62
CA PRO A 37 5.53 11.62 -15.46
C PRO A 37 6.50 11.90 -16.61
N LEU A 38 7.78 11.57 -16.42
CA LEU A 38 8.79 11.71 -17.48
C LEU A 38 8.44 10.83 -18.68
N PHE A 39 7.98 9.59 -18.46
CA PHE A 39 7.56 8.71 -19.55
C PHE A 39 6.13 9.01 -20.01
N TRP A 40 5.26 9.47 -19.12
CA TRP A 40 3.85 9.67 -19.47
C TRP A 40 3.62 10.92 -20.30
N TYR A 41 4.38 11.99 -20.04
CA TYR A 41 4.10 13.32 -20.59
C TYR A 41 5.25 13.94 -21.39
N THR A 42 6.42 13.30 -21.48
CA THR A 42 7.56 13.81 -22.25
C THR A 42 7.96 12.87 -23.39
N SER A 43 8.87 13.29 -24.26
CA SER A 43 9.35 12.52 -25.41
C SER A 43 10.01 11.18 -25.05
N LEU A 44 10.36 10.96 -23.77
CA LEU A 44 10.80 9.66 -23.27
C LEU A 44 9.75 8.56 -23.45
N GLY A 45 8.47 8.92 -23.38
CA GLY A 45 7.35 8.01 -23.68
C GLY A 45 7.07 7.83 -25.16
N GLY A 46 7.76 8.56 -26.02
CA GLY A 46 7.56 8.59 -27.46
C GLY A 46 6.91 9.88 -27.97
N THR A 47 6.83 9.96 -29.29
CA THR A 47 6.18 11.02 -30.05
C THR A 47 5.46 10.36 -31.22
N ALA A 48 4.20 10.71 -31.45
CA ALA A 48 3.39 10.14 -32.51
C ALA A 48 2.51 11.21 -33.16
N SER A 49 2.23 11.05 -34.45
CA SER A 49 1.18 11.81 -35.12
C SER A 49 -0.16 11.09 -34.93
N VAL A 50 -1.12 11.74 -34.28
CA VAL A 50 -2.47 11.22 -34.05
C VAL A 50 -3.47 12.22 -34.61
N ALA A 51 -4.36 11.78 -35.50
CA ALA A 51 -5.32 12.64 -36.20
C ALA A 51 -4.71 13.93 -36.81
N GLY A 52 -3.47 13.86 -37.31
CA GLY A 52 -2.75 14.99 -37.91
C GLY A 52 -2.03 15.93 -36.93
N HIS A 53 -2.10 15.65 -35.62
CA HIS A 53 -1.40 16.41 -34.59
C HIS A 53 -0.22 15.62 -34.01
N THR A 54 0.91 16.30 -33.81
CA THR A 54 2.04 15.69 -33.08
C THR A 54 1.74 15.69 -31.58
N VAL A 55 1.72 14.50 -30.98
CA VAL A 55 1.46 14.28 -29.56
C VAL A 55 2.70 13.65 -28.92
N VAL A 56 3.05 14.12 -27.72
CA VAL A 56 4.27 13.73 -26.99
C VAL A 56 3.90 13.11 -25.64
N GLY A 57 4.56 12.02 -25.27
CA GLY A 57 4.33 11.31 -24.01
C GLY A 57 3.38 10.13 -24.17
N ALA A 58 3.73 9.00 -23.53
CA ALA A 58 3.01 7.74 -23.71
C ALA A 58 1.52 7.86 -23.36
N GLN A 59 1.18 8.60 -22.31
CA GLN A 59 -0.20 8.74 -21.85
C GLN A 59 -0.99 9.67 -22.75
N ASN A 60 -0.39 10.80 -23.13
CA ASN A 60 -1.03 11.74 -24.05
C ASN A 60 -1.32 11.09 -25.40
N ILE A 61 -0.36 10.32 -25.93
CA ILE A 61 -0.54 9.57 -27.18
C ILE A 61 -1.66 8.54 -27.02
N PHE A 62 -1.68 7.78 -25.92
CA PHE A 62 -2.72 6.79 -25.67
C PHE A 62 -4.12 7.43 -25.65
N PHE A 63 -4.32 8.51 -24.88
CA PHE A 63 -5.61 9.18 -24.80
C PHE A 63 -6.01 9.87 -26.11
N ALA A 64 -5.05 10.39 -26.88
CA ALA A 64 -5.32 10.92 -28.21
C ALA A 64 -5.79 9.81 -29.17
N GLN A 65 -5.15 8.63 -29.14
CA GLN A 65 -5.57 7.47 -29.95
C GLN A 65 -6.92 6.91 -29.48
N LEU A 66 -7.19 6.95 -28.18
CA LEU A 66 -8.48 6.54 -27.61
C LEU A 66 -9.62 7.44 -28.09
N ALA A 67 -9.36 8.74 -28.24
CA ALA A 67 -10.34 9.72 -28.72
C ALA A 67 -10.49 9.75 -30.25
N ASP A 68 -9.57 9.14 -31.00
CA ASP A 68 -9.61 9.09 -32.48
C ASP A 68 -10.51 7.92 -32.95
N PRO A 69 -11.68 8.21 -33.56
CA PRO A 69 -12.58 7.16 -34.03
C PRO A 69 -11.99 6.33 -35.18
N ASN A 70 -10.95 6.83 -35.85
CA ASN A 70 -10.30 6.15 -36.97
C ASN A 70 -9.09 5.32 -36.52
N HIS A 71 -8.78 5.28 -35.22
CA HIS A 71 -7.64 4.51 -34.74
C HIS A 71 -7.85 3.00 -34.96
N VAL A 72 -6.89 2.38 -35.66
CA VAL A 72 -6.85 0.95 -35.96
C VAL A 72 -5.56 0.33 -35.44
N GLY A 73 -5.64 -0.96 -35.11
CA GLY A 73 -4.51 -1.72 -34.56
C GLY A 73 -4.28 -1.43 -33.07
N LEU A 74 -3.15 -1.92 -32.58
CA LEU A 74 -2.75 -1.79 -31.19
C LEU A 74 -2.47 -0.32 -30.82
N PHE A 75 -2.84 0.05 -29.60
CA PHE A 75 -2.45 1.33 -29.03
C PHE A 75 -0.93 1.47 -28.93
N THR A 76 -0.49 2.73 -28.80
CA THR A 76 0.91 3.15 -28.80
C THR A 76 1.84 2.22 -28.03
N TYR A 77 3.03 2.00 -28.58
CA TYR A 77 4.11 1.26 -27.92
C TYR A 77 4.46 1.80 -26.53
N GLY A 78 4.22 3.10 -26.30
CA GLY A 78 4.39 3.74 -24.99
C GLY A 78 3.58 3.09 -23.87
N THR A 79 2.52 2.35 -24.19
CA THR A 79 1.73 1.60 -23.19
C THR A 79 2.52 0.52 -22.45
N ARG A 80 3.69 0.13 -22.95
CA ARG A 80 4.64 -0.73 -22.22
C ARG A 80 4.99 -0.17 -20.82
N PHE A 81 4.93 1.14 -20.63
CA PHE A 81 5.18 1.80 -19.34
C PHE A 81 3.95 1.86 -18.41
N PHE A 82 2.85 1.18 -18.76
CA PHE A 82 1.66 1.00 -17.92
C PHE A 82 1.31 -0.49 -17.76
N ALA A 83 1.34 -1.26 -18.85
CA ALA A 83 0.71 -2.57 -18.96
C ALA A 83 1.23 -3.63 -17.97
N GLY A 84 2.48 -3.50 -17.51
CA GLY A 84 3.05 -4.39 -16.48
C GLY A 84 2.33 -4.33 -15.13
N ARG A 85 1.60 -3.26 -14.84
CA ARG A 85 0.86 -3.11 -13.58
C ARG A 85 -0.24 -4.15 -13.43
N PHE A 86 -0.98 -4.46 -14.50
CA PHE A 86 -2.21 -5.24 -14.38
C PHE A 86 -2.00 -6.63 -13.78
N ALA A 87 -0.96 -7.37 -14.20
CA ALA A 87 -0.71 -8.69 -13.63
C ALA A 87 -0.29 -8.62 -12.16
N THR A 88 0.56 -7.66 -11.78
CA THR A 88 0.96 -7.47 -10.38
C THR A 88 -0.22 -7.04 -9.50
N MET A 89 -0.95 -6.00 -9.89
CA MET A 89 -2.01 -5.39 -9.07
C MET A 89 -3.24 -6.29 -8.96
N MET A 90 -3.66 -6.92 -10.06
CA MET A 90 -4.88 -7.73 -10.09
C MET A 90 -4.66 -9.17 -9.65
N PHE A 91 -3.44 -9.70 -9.73
CA PHE A 91 -3.19 -11.12 -9.45
C PHE A 91 -2.05 -11.33 -8.46
N GLY A 92 -0.90 -10.71 -8.70
CA GLY A 92 0.31 -10.90 -7.88
C GLY A 92 0.08 -10.50 -6.41
N LEU A 93 -0.31 -9.25 -6.17
CA LEU A 93 -0.50 -8.72 -4.81
C LEU A 93 -1.68 -9.37 -4.07
N PRO A 94 -2.86 -9.62 -4.67
CA PRO A 94 -3.89 -10.44 -4.04
C PRO A 94 -3.39 -11.84 -3.64
N ALA A 95 -2.56 -12.48 -4.48
CA ALA A 95 -1.97 -13.77 -4.15
C ALA A 95 -0.91 -13.68 -3.04
N ALA A 96 -0.11 -12.60 -3.00
CA ALA A 96 0.78 -12.32 -1.89
C ALA A 96 0.02 -12.06 -0.58
N ALA A 97 -1.09 -11.33 -0.62
CA ALA A 97 -1.99 -11.15 0.52
C ALA A 97 -2.48 -12.50 1.07
N LEU A 98 -2.91 -13.40 0.18
CA LEU A 98 -3.32 -14.75 0.56
C LEU A 98 -2.14 -15.56 1.13
N ALA A 99 -0.94 -15.46 0.55
CA ALA A 99 0.26 -16.13 1.03
C ALA A 99 0.66 -15.65 2.44
N MET A 100 0.65 -14.34 2.66
CA MET A 100 0.89 -13.70 3.95
C MET A 100 -0.13 -14.18 5.00
N TYR A 101 -1.42 -14.05 4.70
CA TYR A 101 -2.49 -14.53 5.57
C TYR A 101 -2.37 -16.02 5.93
N ARG A 102 -2.04 -16.88 4.95
CA ARG A 102 -1.86 -18.33 5.16
C ARG A 102 -0.59 -18.69 5.91
N SER A 103 0.37 -17.77 6.01
CA SER A 103 1.61 -17.95 6.76
C SER A 103 1.46 -17.61 8.25
N LEU A 104 0.46 -16.82 8.62
CA LEU A 104 0.19 -16.47 10.02
C LEU A 104 -0.11 -17.71 10.89
N PRO A 105 0.21 -17.66 12.20
CA PRO A 105 -0.30 -18.61 13.18
C PRO A 105 -1.82 -18.77 13.07
N LYS A 106 -2.32 -20.01 13.17
CA LYS A 106 -3.77 -20.29 12.99
C LYS A 106 -4.64 -19.45 13.92
N LYS A 107 -4.19 -19.21 15.16
CA LYS A 107 -4.87 -18.38 16.17
C LYS A 107 -5.07 -16.93 15.71
N ASN A 108 -4.10 -16.37 14.99
CA ASN A 108 -4.08 -14.95 14.61
C ASN A 108 -4.79 -14.65 13.29
N ARG A 109 -5.08 -15.67 12.47
CA ARG A 109 -5.66 -15.49 11.13
C ARG A 109 -7.00 -14.76 11.16
N LYS A 110 -7.92 -15.15 12.05
CA LYS A 110 -9.25 -14.53 12.07
C LYS A 110 -9.19 -13.05 12.43
N LYS A 111 -8.32 -12.68 13.37
CA LYS A 111 -8.09 -11.30 13.81
C LYS A 111 -7.49 -10.43 12.70
N ASN A 112 -6.55 -10.97 11.93
CA ASN A 112 -5.78 -10.21 10.94
C ASN A 112 -6.28 -10.35 9.49
N GLY A 113 -7.24 -11.24 9.23
CA GLY A 113 -7.70 -11.54 7.87
C GLY A 113 -8.26 -10.32 7.12
N GLY A 114 -8.90 -9.39 7.84
CA GLY A 114 -9.44 -8.15 7.26
C GLY A 114 -8.37 -7.26 6.63
N LEU A 115 -7.18 -7.17 7.23
CA LEU A 115 -6.06 -6.39 6.72
C LEU A 115 -5.60 -6.89 5.34
N TYR A 116 -5.31 -8.19 5.25
CA TYR A 116 -4.82 -8.80 4.01
C TYR A 116 -5.89 -8.83 2.91
N LEU A 117 -7.15 -9.08 3.27
CA LEU A 117 -8.26 -9.04 2.33
C LEU A 117 -8.47 -7.62 1.80
N SER A 118 -8.49 -6.61 2.67
CA SER A 118 -8.66 -5.22 2.29
C SER A 118 -7.50 -4.75 1.41
N GLY A 119 -6.25 -4.99 1.81
CA GLY A 119 -5.08 -4.61 1.02
C GLY A 119 -5.05 -5.30 -0.36
N GLY A 120 -5.37 -6.60 -0.41
CA GLY A 120 -5.49 -7.34 -1.66
C GLY A 120 -6.61 -6.83 -2.56
N LEU A 121 -7.79 -6.54 -1.99
CA LEU A 121 -8.95 -6.05 -2.75
C LEU A 121 -8.72 -4.63 -3.26
N THR A 122 -8.10 -3.76 -2.48
CA THR A 122 -7.71 -2.40 -2.91
C THR A 122 -6.74 -2.47 -4.08
N SER A 123 -5.69 -3.29 -3.99
CA SER A 123 -4.78 -3.54 -5.11
C SER A 123 -5.52 -4.06 -6.35
N PHE A 124 -6.41 -5.02 -6.17
CA PHE A 124 -7.16 -5.61 -7.28
C PHE A 124 -8.07 -4.59 -7.97
N LEU A 125 -8.86 -3.82 -7.22
CA LEU A 125 -9.89 -2.93 -7.77
C LEU A 125 -9.28 -1.66 -8.35
N THR A 126 -8.46 -0.97 -7.56
CA THR A 126 -7.97 0.39 -7.89
C THR A 126 -6.54 0.39 -8.39
N GLY A 127 -5.78 -0.67 -8.14
CA GLY A 127 -4.35 -0.74 -8.39
C GLY A 127 -3.50 -0.05 -7.33
N ILE A 128 -4.10 0.49 -6.25
CA ILE A 128 -3.37 1.08 -5.12
C ILE A 128 -2.78 -0.07 -4.28
N THR A 129 -1.47 -0.07 -4.08
CA THR A 129 -0.72 -1.23 -3.54
C THR A 129 -0.20 -0.98 -2.14
N GLU A 130 -0.04 0.27 -1.75
CA GLU A 130 0.58 0.74 -0.53
C GLU A 130 0.00 0.11 0.75
N PRO A 131 -1.34 0.00 0.91
CA PRO A 131 -1.91 -0.61 2.12
C PRO A 131 -1.45 -2.05 2.36
N LEU A 132 -1.14 -2.79 1.29
CA LEU A 132 -0.60 -4.14 1.40
C LEU A 132 0.93 -4.15 1.45
N GLU A 133 1.59 -3.33 0.63
CA GLU A 133 3.06 -3.28 0.56
C GLU A 133 3.70 -2.86 1.89
N TYR A 134 3.08 -1.95 2.62
CA TYR A 134 3.57 -1.49 3.92
C TYR A 134 3.58 -2.60 4.98
N THR A 135 2.80 -3.66 4.81
CA THR A 135 2.80 -4.81 5.74
C THR A 135 4.10 -5.61 5.72
N PHE A 136 4.91 -5.50 4.66
CA PHE A 136 6.19 -6.21 4.54
C PHE A 136 7.38 -5.30 4.20
N LEU A 137 7.16 -4.13 3.60
CA LEU A 137 8.22 -3.18 3.23
C LEU A 137 9.12 -2.82 4.41
N PHE A 138 8.52 -2.45 5.55
CA PHE A 138 9.28 -1.96 6.70
C PHE A 138 9.90 -3.08 7.54
N VAL A 139 9.32 -4.29 7.48
CA VAL A 139 9.79 -5.43 8.27
C VAL A 139 10.80 -6.29 7.50
N ALA A 140 10.71 -6.33 6.17
CA ALA A 140 11.63 -7.01 5.29
C ALA A 140 11.87 -6.20 4.00
N PRO A 141 12.69 -5.14 4.05
CA PRO A 141 13.01 -4.33 2.85
C PRO A 141 13.56 -5.16 1.68
N TRP A 142 14.30 -6.23 1.97
CA TRP A 142 14.80 -7.16 0.94
C TRP A 142 13.66 -7.91 0.21
N LEU A 143 12.56 -8.21 0.89
CA LEU A 143 11.37 -8.83 0.27
C LEU A 143 10.69 -7.82 -0.66
N TYR A 144 10.73 -6.54 -0.32
CA TYR A 144 10.28 -5.48 -1.23
C TYR A 144 11.14 -5.38 -2.49
N VAL A 145 12.47 -5.58 -2.40
CA VAL A 145 13.33 -5.65 -3.58
C VAL A 145 12.95 -6.83 -4.49
N ILE A 146 12.63 -8.00 -3.90
CA ILE A 146 12.12 -9.16 -4.67
C ILE A 146 10.80 -8.81 -5.34
N HIS A 147 9.85 -8.22 -4.61
CA HIS A 147 8.58 -7.75 -5.18
C HIS A 147 8.80 -6.75 -6.32
N ALA A 148 9.69 -5.78 -6.16
CA ALA A 148 10.05 -4.84 -7.21
C ALA A 148 10.61 -5.54 -8.44
N PHE A 149 11.50 -6.52 -8.24
CA PHE A 149 12.09 -7.29 -9.33
C PHE A 149 11.01 -8.07 -10.10
N LEU A 150 10.09 -8.72 -9.39
CA LEU A 150 8.92 -9.34 -9.99
C LEU A 150 8.10 -8.30 -10.76
N ASP A 151 7.77 -7.16 -10.17
CA ASP A 151 7.02 -6.12 -10.87
C ASP A 151 7.72 -5.68 -12.18
N GLY A 152 9.05 -5.49 -12.15
CA GLY A 152 9.85 -5.28 -13.37
C GLY A 152 9.67 -6.40 -14.41
N LEU A 153 9.70 -7.67 -14.00
CA LEU A 153 9.44 -8.79 -14.91
C LEU A 153 8.01 -8.79 -15.47
N SER A 154 7.03 -8.34 -14.68
CA SER A 154 5.65 -8.17 -15.17
C SER A 154 5.61 -7.18 -16.34
N PHE A 155 6.30 -6.05 -16.18
CA PHE A 155 6.49 -5.05 -17.24
C PHE A 155 7.22 -5.60 -18.48
N PHE A 156 8.27 -6.38 -18.27
CA PHE A 156 8.99 -7.06 -19.35
C PHE A 156 8.10 -7.98 -20.18
N PHE A 157 7.40 -8.90 -19.52
CA PHE A 157 6.57 -9.89 -20.19
C PHE A 157 5.34 -9.25 -20.83
N ALA A 158 4.71 -8.27 -20.18
CA ALA A 158 3.58 -7.53 -20.76
C ALA A 158 3.95 -6.89 -22.10
N ASP A 159 5.15 -6.32 -22.22
CA ASP A 159 5.63 -5.76 -23.48
C ASP A 159 5.88 -6.82 -24.56
N ILE A 160 6.54 -7.94 -24.20
CA ILE A 160 6.79 -9.05 -25.13
C ILE A 160 5.49 -9.68 -25.65
N MET A 161 4.48 -9.75 -24.79
CA MET A 161 3.17 -10.29 -25.14
C MET A 161 2.27 -9.25 -25.82
N ASN A 162 2.78 -8.05 -26.13
CA ASN A 162 2.06 -6.97 -26.78
C ASN A 162 0.76 -6.57 -26.07
N ILE A 163 0.80 -6.50 -24.73
CA ILE A 163 -0.30 -5.94 -23.95
C ILE A 163 -0.22 -4.42 -24.06
N ARG A 164 -1.25 -3.78 -24.64
CA ARG A 164 -1.29 -2.35 -24.94
C ARG A 164 -2.47 -1.66 -24.26
N ILE A 165 -2.56 -1.85 -22.95
CA ILE A 165 -3.59 -1.25 -22.10
C ILE A 165 -3.01 0.00 -21.44
N GLY A 166 -3.69 1.14 -21.59
CA GLY A 166 -3.38 2.36 -20.84
C GLY A 166 -3.99 2.34 -19.44
N ASN A 167 -3.73 3.37 -18.64
CA ASN A 167 -4.37 3.53 -17.33
C ASN A 167 -4.58 5.01 -17.03
N SER A 168 -5.51 5.30 -16.11
CA SER A 168 -5.64 6.65 -15.56
C SER A 168 -4.66 6.89 -14.42
N PHE A 169 -4.43 5.88 -13.58
CA PHE A 169 -3.62 6.03 -12.36
C PHE A 169 -2.76 4.80 -12.05
N SER A 170 -3.33 3.63 -11.74
CA SER A 170 -2.56 2.54 -11.11
C SER A 170 -2.74 1.14 -11.70
N GLY A 171 -3.62 0.94 -12.69
CA GLY A 171 -3.71 -0.35 -13.39
C GLY A 171 -4.43 -1.44 -12.60
N GLY A 172 -5.48 -1.08 -11.85
CA GLY A 172 -6.41 -2.03 -11.24
C GLY A 172 -7.48 -2.54 -12.21
N LEU A 173 -8.43 -3.34 -11.70
CA LEU A 173 -9.56 -3.88 -12.46
C LEU A 173 -10.34 -2.78 -13.17
N ILE A 174 -10.55 -1.62 -12.53
CA ILE A 174 -11.30 -0.52 -13.13
C ILE A 174 -10.59 -0.03 -14.40
N ASP A 175 -9.29 0.25 -14.32
CA ASP A 175 -8.48 0.65 -15.49
C ASP A 175 -8.48 -0.46 -16.55
N TYR A 176 -8.38 -1.73 -16.14
CA TYR A 176 -8.38 -2.87 -17.04
C TYR A 176 -9.68 -3.00 -17.84
N LEU A 177 -10.82 -2.79 -17.19
CA LEU A 177 -12.12 -2.81 -17.86
C LEU A 177 -12.24 -1.62 -18.81
N LEU A 178 -11.96 -0.41 -18.32
CA LEU A 178 -12.15 0.83 -19.07
C LEU A 178 -11.20 0.96 -20.28
N PHE A 179 -9.92 0.69 -20.07
CA PHE A 179 -8.87 0.92 -21.08
C PHE A 179 -8.39 -0.35 -21.77
N GLY A 180 -8.81 -1.52 -21.28
CA GLY A 180 -8.51 -2.83 -21.88
C GLY A 180 -9.74 -3.42 -22.55
N VAL A 181 -10.64 -3.98 -21.74
CA VAL A 181 -11.79 -4.78 -22.20
C VAL A 181 -12.71 -4.00 -23.13
N LEU A 182 -13.14 -2.81 -22.71
CA LEU A 182 -14.08 -1.98 -23.49
C LEU A 182 -13.48 -1.45 -24.80
N GLN A 183 -12.16 -1.42 -24.91
CA GLN A 183 -11.47 -0.96 -26.13
C GLN A 183 -11.30 -2.06 -27.17
N GLY A 184 -11.59 -3.31 -26.81
CA GLY A 184 -11.52 -4.46 -27.70
C GLY A 184 -10.13 -5.07 -27.78
N LYS A 185 -10.12 -6.36 -28.15
CA LYS A 185 -8.90 -7.19 -28.22
C LYS A 185 -7.87 -6.65 -29.20
N ASP A 186 -8.32 -6.16 -30.36
CA ASP A 186 -7.42 -5.74 -31.44
C ASP A 186 -6.61 -4.47 -31.08
N LYS A 187 -7.11 -3.66 -30.15
CA LYS A 187 -6.44 -2.43 -29.69
C LYS A 187 -5.53 -2.66 -28.49
N THR A 188 -5.86 -3.63 -27.64
CA THR A 188 -5.26 -3.72 -26.29
C THR A 188 -4.64 -5.07 -25.96
N ASN A 189 -5.04 -6.12 -26.66
CA ASN A 189 -4.72 -7.51 -26.34
C ASN A 189 -5.08 -7.90 -24.88
N TRP A 190 -6.16 -7.33 -24.34
CA TRP A 190 -6.55 -7.51 -22.94
C TRP A 190 -6.68 -8.95 -22.43
N PRO A 191 -7.16 -9.96 -23.20
CA PRO A 191 -7.33 -11.32 -22.68
C PRO A 191 -6.02 -11.94 -22.19
N THR A 192 -4.90 -11.46 -22.72
CA THR A 192 -3.55 -11.89 -22.36
C THR A 192 -3.24 -11.64 -20.89
N VAL A 193 -3.77 -10.57 -20.31
CA VAL A 193 -3.61 -10.25 -18.88
C VAL A 193 -4.20 -11.34 -18.00
N LEU A 194 -5.30 -11.99 -18.39
CA LEU A 194 -5.98 -12.96 -17.52
C LEU A 194 -5.13 -14.20 -17.29
N TRP A 195 -4.67 -14.85 -18.36
CA TRP A 195 -3.87 -16.07 -18.21
C TRP A 195 -2.47 -15.77 -17.69
N PHE A 196 -1.84 -14.66 -18.13
CA PHE A 196 -0.56 -14.23 -17.58
C PHE A 196 -0.68 -13.90 -16.10
N GLY A 197 -1.75 -13.19 -15.72
CA GLY A 197 -2.11 -12.88 -14.34
C GLY A 197 -2.27 -14.12 -13.48
N LEU A 198 -2.92 -15.18 -13.97
CA LEU A 198 -3.02 -16.44 -13.22
C LEU A 198 -1.66 -17.08 -12.96
N ILE A 199 -0.76 -17.09 -13.95
CA ILE A 199 0.64 -17.52 -13.76
C ILE A 199 1.31 -16.63 -12.70
N TRP A 200 1.08 -15.32 -12.80
CA TRP A 200 1.64 -14.33 -11.88
C TRP A 200 1.18 -14.52 -10.44
N ALA A 201 -0.10 -14.84 -10.22
CA ALA A 201 -0.64 -15.19 -8.92
C ALA A 201 0.07 -16.39 -8.31
N VAL A 202 0.34 -17.44 -9.10
CA VAL A 202 1.07 -18.62 -8.62
C VAL A 202 2.50 -18.24 -8.23
N VAL A 203 3.20 -17.48 -9.08
CA VAL A 203 4.57 -17.01 -8.78
C VAL A 203 4.61 -16.21 -7.49
N TYR A 204 3.74 -15.20 -7.35
CA TYR A 204 3.67 -14.36 -6.15
C TYR A 204 3.33 -15.18 -4.91
N TYR A 205 2.33 -16.06 -4.98
CA TYR A 205 1.93 -16.89 -3.85
C TYR A 205 3.10 -17.75 -3.36
N VAL A 206 3.78 -18.44 -4.29
CA VAL A 206 4.90 -19.33 -3.96
C VAL A 206 6.08 -18.53 -3.39
N VAL A 207 6.48 -17.44 -4.05
CA VAL A 207 7.61 -16.61 -3.61
C VAL A 207 7.35 -16.01 -2.24
N PHE A 208 6.21 -15.35 -2.03
CA PHE A 208 5.90 -14.76 -0.72
C PHE A 208 5.80 -15.82 0.36
N ARG A 209 5.08 -16.93 0.10
CA ARG A 209 4.96 -17.99 1.10
C ARG A 209 6.30 -18.61 1.44
N PHE A 210 7.16 -18.84 0.45
CA PHE A 210 8.52 -19.33 0.69
C PHE A 210 9.32 -18.33 1.52
N CYS A 211 9.39 -17.06 1.11
CA CYS A 211 10.16 -16.04 1.81
C CYS A 211 9.70 -15.84 3.26
N ILE A 212 8.39 -15.77 3.49
CA ILE A 212 7.84 -15.54 4.83
C ILE A 212 8.14 -16.71 5.76
N THR A 213 7.90 -17.95 5.28
CA THR A 213 8.09 -19.14 6.12
C THR A 213 9.56 -19.52 6.30
N LYS A 214 10.40 -19.33 5.28
CA LYS A 214 11.83 -19.66 5.34
C LYS A 214 12.62 -18.68 6.22
N PHE A 215 12.32 -17.39 6.12
CA PHE A 215 13.06 -16.33 6.80
C PHE A 215 12.32 -15.78 8.03
N HIS A 216 11.19 -16.37 8.40
CA HIS A 216 10.39 -15.97 9.57
C HIS A 216 10.08 -14.47 9.58
N VAL A 217 9.60 -13.95 8.44
CA VAL A 217 9.32 -12.52 8.29
C VAL A 217 8.17 -12.12 9.23
N ALA A 218 8.41 -11.13 10.09
CA ALA A 218 7.47 -10.65 11.10
C ALA A 218 6.38 -9.72 10.54
N ILE A 219 5.64 -10.18 9.52
CA ILE A 219 4.47 -9.45 8.99
C ILE A 219 3.37 -9.32 10.08
N PRO A 220 2.50 -8.29 10.02
CA PRO A 220 1.43 -8.09 11.01
C PRO A 220 0.58 -9.33 11.26
N GLY A 221 0.49 -9.77 12.52
CA GLY A 221 -0.22 -10.99 12.91
C GLY A 221 0.67 -12.22 13.07
N MET A 222 1.99 -12.10 12.90
CA MET A 222 2.98 -13.15 13.19
C MET A 222 3.40 -13.22 14.66
N GLU A 223 2.92 -12.31 15.50
CA GLU A 223 3.26 -12.26 16.92
C GLU A 223 2.71 -13.49 17.66
N ASP A 224 3.56 -14.15 18.44
CA ASP A 224 3.12 -15.20 19.35
C ASP A 224 2.72 -14.55 20.69
N ASP A 225 1.42 -14.45 20.96
CA ASP A 225 0.85 -13.97 22.25
C ASP A 225 1.29 -14.81 23.48
N ASP A 226 2.18 -15.80 23.33
CA ASP A 226 2.58 -16.72 24.40
C ASP A 226 3.68 -16.14 25.31
N SER A 227 4.21 -14.95 25.03
CA SER A 227 5.01 -14.17 26.01
C SER A 227 4.16 -13.25 26.91
N ASP A 228 2.83 -13.26 26.75
CA ASP A 228 1.88 -12.52 27.60
C ASP A 228 0.80 -13.46 28.19
N SER A 229 1.18 -14.71 28.50
CA SER A 229 0.32 -15.71 29.16
C SER A 229 -0.01 -15.41 30.62
N ASN A 230 -0.07 -14.13 31.00
CA ASN A 230 -0.66 -13.64 32.26
C ASN A 230 -1.74 -12.55 32.04
N ALA A 231 -2.13 -12.24 30.81
CA ALA A 231 -3.33 -11.45 30.55
C ALA A 231 -4.58 -12.36 30.53
N PRO A 232 -5.59 -12.17 31.39
CA PRO A 232 -6.78 -13.02 31.38
C PRO A 232 -7.53 -12.89 30.05
N SER A 233 -7.92 -14.04 29.50
CA SER A 233 -8.81 -14.13 28.33
C SER A 233 -10.10 -13.34 28.57
N GLU A 234 -10.31 -12.27 27.80
CA GLU A 234 -11.57 -11.53 27.81
C GLU A 234 -12.67 -12.32 27.07
N SER A 235 -13.48 -13.00 27.88
CA SER A 235 -14.88 -13.25 27.58
C SER A 235 -15.62 -11.94 27.28
N LYS A 236 -16.52 -11.97 26.30
CA LYS A 236 -17.40 -10.87 25.91
C LYS A 236 -18.39 -10.50 27.04
N ALA A 237 -17.94 -9.73 28.02
CA ALA A 237 -18.77 -9.02 28.99
C ALA A 237 -18.14 -7.64 29.25
N ASP A 238 -18.94 -6.58 29.12
CA ASP A 238 -18.67 -5.16 29.40
C ASP A 238 -17.40 -4.50 28.80
N LYS A 239 -17.41 -4.26 27.49
CA LYS A 239 -16.40 -3.39 26.84
C LYS A 239 -16.41 -1.94 27.34
N ASN A 240 -17.55 -1.40 27.76
CA ASN A 240 -17.65 -0.01 28.18
C ASN A 240 -17.06 0.25 29.57
N SER A 241 -17.09 -0.73 30.48
CA SER A 241 -16.49 -0.56 31.82
C SER A 241 -14.96 -0.60 31.77
N SER A 242 -14.38 -1.44 30.89
CA SER A 242 -12.93 -1.56 30.72
C SER A 242 -12.29 -0.33 30.04
N LEU A 243 -12.93 0.22 29.00
CA LEU A 243 -12.42 1.40 28.28
C LEU A 243 -12.48 2.65 29.17
N HIS A 244 -13.59 2.84 29.88
CA HIS A 244 -13.77 3.97 30.79
C HIS A 244 -12.76 3.93 31.95
N ALA A 245 -12.57 2.76 32.57
CA ALA A 245 -11.58 2.59 33.63
C ALA A 245 -10.15 2.86 33.14
N GLN A 246 -9.77 2.33 31.97
CA GLN A 246 -8.45 2.59 31.38
C GLN A 246 -8.27 4.06 31.01
N SER A 247 -9.31 4.72 30.48
CA SER A 247 -9.28 6.15 30.13
C SER A 247 -9.11 7.02 31.38
N GLN A 248 -9.76 6.67 32.49
CA GLN A 248 -9.56 7.34 33.77
C GLN A 248 -8.12 7.17 34.28
N GLN A 249 -7.56 5.95 34.19
CA GLN A 249 -6.16 5.71 34.57
C GLN A 249 -5.17 6.47 33.68
N ILE A 250 -5.48 6.67 32.39
CA ILE A 250 -4.68 7.52 31.50
C ILE A 250 -4.74 8.97 31.97
N ILE A 251 -5.92 9.51 32.33
CA ILE A 251 -6.06 10.87 32.86
C ILE A 251 -5.24 11.05 34.13
N ASP A 252 -5.32 10.09 35.06
CA ASP A 252 -4.57 10.13 36.31
C ASP A 252 -3.05 10.10 36.04
N ALA A 253 -2.60 9.25 35.11
CA ALA A 253 -1.20 9.17 34.69
C ALA A 253 -0.71 10.44 33.97
N LEU A 254 -1.61 11.23 33.39
CA LEU A 254 -1.29 12.53 32.81
C LEU A 254 -1.18 13.65 33.84
N GLY A 255 -1.38 13.35 35.13
CA GLY A 255 -1.30 14.32 36.21
C GLY A 255 -2.66 14.97 36.56
N GLY A 256 -3.77 14.31 36.21
CA GLY A 256 -5.13 14.77 36.46
C GLY A 256 -5.72 15.56 35.29
N SER A 257 -7.04 15.77 35.31
CA SER A 257 -7.77 16.50 34.26
C SER A 257 -7.33 17.96 34.16
N GLU A 258 -6.90 18.54 35.27
CA GLU A 258 -6.38 19.90 35.37
C GLU A 258 -5.04 20.12 34.69
N ASN A 259 -4.30 19.05 34.36
CA ASN A 259 -3.02 19.13 33.66
C ASN A 259 -3.18 18.96 32.15
N ILE A 260 -4.37 18.59 31.66
CA ILE A 260 -4.63 18.25 30.26
C ILE A 260 -5.25 19.45 29.56
N GLN A 261 -4.58 19.96 28.52
CA GLN A 261 -5.11 21.02 27.67
C GLN A 261 -5.95 20.47 26.52
N SER A 262 -5.47 19.40 25.87
CA SER A 262 -6.20 18.75 24.79
C SER A 262 -5.74 17.31 24.57
N VAL A 263 -6.65 16.48 24.08
CA VAL A 263 -6.39 15.08 23.72
C VAL A 263 -6.95 14.82 22.33
N GLU A 264 -6.06 14.44 21.40
CA GLU A 264 -6.41 14.13 20.03
C GLU A 264 -5.81 12.79 19.59
N ALA A 265 -6.51 12.06 18.73
CA ALA A 265 -5.95 10.90 18.07
C ALA A 265 -5.43 11.24 16.66
N CYS A 266 -4.20 10.80 16.36
CA CYS A 266 -3.67 10.79 15.00
C CYS A 266 -3.25 9.36 14.64
N ALA A 267 -4.13 8.67 13.90
CA ALA A 267 -3.99 7.29 13.44
C ALA A 267 -3.70 6.28 14.57
N THR A 268 -2.43 6.12 14.95
CA THR A 268 -1.97 5.15 15.95
C THR A 268 -1.51 5.79 17.26
N ARG A 269 -1.57 7.12 17.36
CA ARG A 269 -1.01 7.89 18.47
C ARG A 269 -2.06 8.77 19.11
N LEU A 270 -2.06 8.79 20.44
CA LEU A 270 -2.72 9.80 21.24
C LEU A 270 -1.74 10.97 21.39
N ARG A 271 -2.14 12.15 20.93
CA ARG A 271 -1.41 13.41 21.08
C ARG A 271 -2.06 14.17 22.21
N ILE A 272 -1.28 14.46 23.25
CA ILE A 272 -1.79 15.10 24.46
C ILE A 272 -0.98 16.37 24.67
N ALA A 273 -1.67 17.51 24.73
CA ALA A 273 -1.10 18.73 25.23
C ALA A 273 -1.32 18.80 26.74
N VAL A 274 -0.26 19.05 27.51
CA VAL A 274 -0.32 19.17 28.97
C VAL A 274 0.34 20.45 29.45
N ASP A 275 -0.11 20.98 30.58
CA ASP A 275 0.47 22.17 31.22
C ASP A 275 1.85 21.87 31.81
N ASP A 276 2.02 20.72 32.45
CA ASP A 276 3.25 20.32 33.11
C ASP A 276 3.62 18.86 32.79
N ASN A 277 4.65 18.69 31.95
CA ASN A 277 5.19 17.37 31.57
C ASN A 277 5.84 16.63 32.75
N THR A 278 6.20 17.30 33.85
CA THR A 278 6.82 16.64 35.01
C THR A 278 5.83 15.83 35.85
N LYS A 279 4.53 16.11 35.70
CA LYS A 279 3.45 15.37 36.38
C LYS A 279 3.03 14.10 35.65
N VAL A 280 3.57 13.86 34.45
CA VAL A 280 3.17 12.72 33.61
C VAL A 280 3.95 11.46 33.99
N ASP A 281 3.22 10.43 34.40
CA ASP A 281 3.77 9.10 34.62
C ASP A 281 3.78 8.28 33.33
N LYS A 282 4.93 8.34 32.65
CA LYS A 282 5.15 7.60 31.39
C LYS A 282 5.21 6.09 31.58
N GLN A 283 5.50 5.59 32.78
CA GLN A 283 5.56 4.16 33.02
C GLN A 283 4.14 3.60 33.08
N VAL A 284 3.23 4.27 33.78
CA VAL A 284 1.81 3.88 33.82
C VAL A 284 1.19 3.89 32.42
N LEU A 285 1.49 4.89 31.59
CA LEU A 285 1.01 4.91 30.19
C LEU A 285 1.50 3.70 29.38
N LYS A 286 2.74 3.24 29.60
CA LYS A 286 3.26 2.03 28.96
C LYS A 286 2.59 0.76 29.50
N ASP A 287 2.38 0.70 30.81
CA ASP A 287 1.71 -0.43 31.47
C ASP A 287 0.23 -0.55 31.02
N LEU A 288 -0.39 0.58 30.66
CA LEU A 288 -1.72 0.65 30.04
C LEU A 288 -1.73 0.33 28.54
N GLY A 289 -0.58 -0.07 27.97
CA GLY A 289 -0.47 -0.59 26.61
C GLY A 289 0.10 0.38 25.58
N ALA A 290 0.67 1.52 25.99
CA ALA A 290 1.43 2.36 25.07
C ALA A 290 2.76 1.68 24.69
N THR A 291 2.96 1.41 23.41
CA THR A 291 4.22 0.81 22.93
C THR A 291 5.39 1.79 23.00
N ALA A 292 5.09 3.09 22.93
CA ALA A 292 6.06 4.18 23.10
C ALA A 292 5.38 5.43 23.64
N VAL A 293 6.10 6.21 24.45
CA VAL A 293 5.69 7.53 24.96
C VAL A 293 6.84 8.50 24.67
N LEU A 294 6.55 9.56 23.93
CA LEU A 294 7.53 10.52 23.41
C LEU A 294 7.18 11.92 23.87
N ASP A 295 8.14 12.66 24.40
CA ASP A 295 7.96 14.09 24.68
C ASP A 295 7.99 14.88 23.37
N VAL A 296 7.07 15.84 23.24
CA VAL A 296 7.02 16.78 22.12
C VAL A 296 6.85 18.20 22.65
N SER A 297 7.16 19.20 21.83
CA SER A 297 6.94 20.60 22.22
C SER A 297 5.46 20.83 22.52
N GLY A 298 5.14 21.18 23.78
CA GLY A 298 3.77 21.40 24.25
C GLY A 298 3.04 20.18 24.83
N GLY A 299 3.70 19.02 24.98
CA GLY A 299 3.11 17.86 25.67
C GLY A 299 3.81 16.54 25.35
N LEU A 300 3.02 15.49 25.05
CA LEU A 300 3.53 14.16 24.71
C LEU A 300 2.71 13.43 23.63
N GLN A 301 3.30 12.37 23.07
CA GLN A 301 2.61 11.42 22.20
C GLN A 301 2.76 9.99 22.73
N ALA A 302 1.65 9.30 22.92
CA ALA A 302 1.60 7.89 23.30
C ALA A 302 1.09 7.01 22.15
N VAL A 303 1.81 5.95 21.81
CA VAL A 303 1.49 5.04 20.70
C VAL A 303 0.63 3.88 21.21
N TYR A 304 -0.68 3.94 21.00
CA TYR A 304 -1.65 2.90 21.39
C TYR A 304 -2.16 2.05 20.22
N GLY A 305 -1.64 2.28 19.01
CA GLY A 305 -2.11 1.58 17.82
C GLY A 305 -3.58 1.91 17.52
N GLY A 306 -4.36 0.92 17.08
CA GLY A 306 -5.78 1.11 16.73
C GLY A 306 -6.70 1.52 17.88
N LYS A 307 -6.20 1.61 19.13
CA LYS A 307 -6.96 2.11 20.29
C LYS A 307 -6.87 3.63 20.48
N ALA A 308 -5.98 4.33 19.78
CA ALA A 308 -5.75 5.75 19.99
C ALA A 308 -7.03 6.60 19.84
N ASP A 309 -7.83 6.33 18.80
CA ASP A 309 -9.09 7.03 18.54
C ASP A 309 -10.14 6.78 19.64
N LEU A 310 -10.24 5.54 20.12
CA LEU A 310 -11.15 5.17 21.20
C LEU A 310 -10.81 5.85 22.53
N TYR A 311 -9.52 5.90 22.90
CA TYR A 311 -9.09 6.60 24.10
C TYR A 311 -9.30 8.10 23.98
N SER A 312 -9.05 8.70 22.81
CA SER A 312 -9.28 10.14 22.61
C SER A 312 -10.75 10.52 22.82
N GLN A 313 -11.67 9.77 22.22
CA GLN A 313 -13.11 10.03 22.35
C GLN A 313 -13.58 9.85 23.80
N GLU A 314 -13.19 8.75 24.46
CA GLU A 314 -13.61 8.49 25.84
C GLU A 314 -13.04 9.52 26.82
N ILE A 315 -11.75 9.89 26.68
CA ILE A 315 -11.12 10.89 27.54
C ILE A 315 -11.79 12.26 27.37
N ASN A 316 -12.07 12.70 26.14
CA ASN A 316 -12.77 13.97 25.91
C ASN A 316 -14.20 13.95 26.48
N GLY A 317 -14.89 12.81 26.41
CA GLY A 317 -16.18 12.61 27.06
C GLY A 317 -16.10 12.69 28.59
N ILE A 318 -15.04 12.15 29.22
CA ILE A 318 -14.79 12.25 30.66
C ILE A 318 -14.46 13.70 31.06
N LEU A 319 -13.66 14.40 30.26
CA LEU A 319 -13.24 15.78 30.51
C LEU A 319 -14.36 16.80 30.24
N GLY A 320 -15.44 16.39 29.58
CA GLY A 320 -16.53 17.29 29.19
C GLY A 320 -16.14 18.29 28.12
N THR A 321 -15.16 17.94 27.28
CA THR A 321 -14.60 18.79 26.20
C THR A 321 -15.12 18.41 24.81
N ASP A 322 -16.18 17.60 24.74
CA ASP A 322 -16.83 17.25 23.47
C ASP A 322 -17.54 18.47 22.85
N GLU A 323 -17.04 18.93 21.70
CA GLU A 323 -17.82 19.62 20.65
C GLU A 323 -18.27 18.61 19.57
#